data_AF-A0A0V0JAT2-F1
#
_entry.id   AF-A0A0V0JAT2-F1
#
_cell.length_a   1.000
_cell.length_b   1.000
_cell.length_c   1.000
_cell.angle_alpha   90.00
_cell.angle_beta   90.00
_cell.angle_gamma   90.00
#
_symmetry.space_group_name_H-M   'P 1'
#
loop_
_entity.id
_entity.type
_entity.pdbx_description
1 polymer ?
#
loop_
_entity_poly.entity_id
_entity_poly.type
_entity_poly.pdbx_seq_one_letter_code
_entity_poly.pdbx_strand_id
1 'polypeptide(L)'
;MAEIAQRKNVPEVRRLTQEELLAEAKITEEINKRSLARYQRLEIERKKNRVQKTVNQLPMIRIHHFAVPSVADQPEVYGAAVNSESGEVELCQMLVDREAKCSRTLVTFTDPASFAAAFPSAVAASRQQQMTGSKQPGRPRKRTRYCPLTGRLARYVDPLTRTPYADLAAFRALRYLYRLHLETGTPAIDLLRQYRTGQLRIPEA
;
A
#
# COMPACT_ATOMS: atom_id res chain seq x y z
N MET A 1 6.99 -72.37 40.13
CA MET A 1 6.41 -71.94 38.83
C MET A 1 4.90 -71.96 38.97
N ALA A 2 4.24 -70.90 38.47
CA ALA A 2 2.80 -70.55 38.52
C ALA A 2 2.30 -69.97 39.86
N GLU A 3 2.46 -68.67 40.12
CA GLU A 3 1.69 -67.50 39.61
C GLU A 3 0.37 -67.21 40.35
N ILE A 4 0.46 -66.27 41.30
CA ILE A 4 -0.27 -65.00 41.33
C ILE A 4 -1.66 -65.03 40.67
N ALA A 5 -2.68 -65.33 41.48
CA ALA A 5 -4.05 -64.90 41.20
C ALA A 5 -4.61 -64.23 42.46
N GLN A 6 -4.15 -63.00 42.74
CA GLN A 6 -4.78 -62.13 43.71
C GLN A 6 -6.20 -61.80 43.22
N ARG A 7 -7.21 -62.42 43.84
CA ARG A 7 -8.61 -62.07 43.61
C ARG A 7 -8.86 -60.69 44.19
N LYS A 8 -9.28 -59.77 43.31
CA LYS A 8 -9.63 -58.38 43.58
C LYS A 8 -10.69 -58.32 44.69
N ASN A 9 -10.39 -57.63 45.79
CA ASN A 9 -11.41 -57.16 46.74
C ASN A 9 -12.22 -56.05 46.05
N VAL A 10 -13.23 -56.43 45.29
CA VAL A 10 -14.29 -55.51 44.87
C VAL A 10 -15.28 -55.44 46.04
N PRO A 11 -15.56 -54.27 46.63
CA PRO A 11 -16.53 -54.16 47.70
C PRO A 11 -17.88 -54.70 47.19
N GLU A 12 -18.44 -55.67 47.90
CA GLU A 12 -19.74 -56.24 47.56
C GLU A 12 -20.80 -55.14 47.71
N VAL A 13 -21.21 -54.57 46.57
CA VAL A 13 -22.24 -53.55 46.53
C VAL A 13 -23.55 -54.24 46.88
N ARG A 14 -24.00 -54.07 48.13
CA ARG A 14 -25.35 -54.45 48.56
C ARG A 14 -26.33 -53.88 47.53
N ARG A 15 -27.06 -54.76 46.83
CA ARG A 15 -28.09 -54.34 45.88
C ARG A 15 -29.20 -53.67 46.68
N LEU A 16 -29.31 -52.35 46.55
CA LEU A 16 -30.40 -51.56 47.10
C LEU A 16 -31.73 -52.13 46.57
N THR A 17 -32.72 -52.19 47.43
CA THR A 17 -34.08 -52.57 47.05
C THR A 17 -34.66 -51.54 46.08
N GLN A 18 -35.67 -51.96 45.29
CA GLN A 18 -36.34 -51.07 44.34
C GLN A 18 -36.88 -49.80 45.01
N GLU A 19 -37.36 -49.90 46.25
CA GLU A 19 -37.89 -48.77 47.02
C GLU A 19 -36.81 -47.77 47.40
N GLU A 20 -35.64 -48.25 47.82
CA GLU A 20 -34.50 -47.41 48.17
C GLU A 20 -33.97 -46.66 46.92
N LEU A 21 -33.95 -47.31 45.75
CA LEU A 21 -33.60 -46.65 44.48
C LEU A 21 -34.57 -45.53 44.11
N LEU A 22 -35.88 -45.75 44.33
CA LEU A 22 -36.89 -44.72 44.06
C LEU A 22 -36.79 -43.54 45.03
N ALA A 23 -36.45 -43.80 46.31
CA ALA A 23 -36.21 -42.76 47.29
C ALA A 23 -34.98 -41.91 46.95
N GLU A 24 -33.87 -42.56 46.55
CA GLU A 24 -32.66 -41.87 46.10
C GLU A 24 -32.89 -41.06 44.83
N ALA A 25 -33.65 -41.60 43.88
CA ALA A 25 -34.04 -40.90 42.65
C ALA A 25 -34.84 -39.63 42.95
N LYS A 26 -35.78 -39.68 43.90
CA LYS A 26 -36.59 -38.52 44.30
C LYS A 26 -35.74 -37.40 44.91
N ILE A 27 -34.78 -37.75 45.77
CA ILE A 27 -33.85 -36.78 46.38
C ILE A 27 -32.97 -36.15 45.29
N THR A 28 -32.47 -36.97 44.38
CA THR A 28 -31.62 -36.53 43.26
C THR A 28 -32.39 -35.59 42.32
N GLU A 29 -33.67 -35.90 42.04
CA GLU A 29 -34.54 -35.06 41.23
C GLU A 29 -34.72 -33.68 41.86
N GLU A 30 -34.92 -33.60 43.18
CA GLU A 30 -35.07 -32.32 43.89
C GLU A 30 -33.77 -31.49 43.84
N ILE A 31 -32.62 -32.13 44.05
CA ILE A 31 -31.29 -31.50 43.93
C ILE A 31 -31.07 -30.99 42.50
N ASN A 32 -31.43 -31.78 41.50
CA ASN A 32 -31.32 -31.41 40.08
C ASN A 32 -32.23 -30.22 39.74
N LYS A 33 -33.48 -30.22 40.22
CA LYS A 33 -34.41 -29.09 40.06
C LYS A 33 -33.85 -27.82 40.68
N ARG A 34 -33.30 -27.90 41.89
CA ARG A 34 -32.68 -26.75 42.58
C ARG A 34 -31.44 -26.23 41.83
N SER A 35 -30.61 -27.14 41.32
CA SER A 35 -29.41 -26.81 40.55
C SER A 35 -29.75 -26.16 39.21
N LEU A 36 -30.77 -26.66 38.52
CA LEU A 36 -31.28 -26.11 37.27
C LEU A 36 -31.86 -24.70 37.46
N ALA A 37 -32.65 -24.47 38.50
CA ALA A 37 -33.16 -23.14 38.83
C ALA A 37 -32.04 -22.14 39.11
N ARG A 38 -30.97 -22.57 39.81
CA ARG A 38 -29.77 -21.75 40.03
C ARG A 38 -29.05 -21.44 38.72
N TYR A 39 -28.89 -22.43 37.84
CA TYR A 39 -28.23 -22.24 36.54
C TYR A 39 -28.99 -21.24 35.65
N GLN A 40 -30.32 -21.37 35.60
CA GLN A 40 -31.17 -20.45 34.84
C GLN A 40 -31.05 -19.00 35.33
N ARG A 41 -30.98 -18.77 36.65
CA ARG A 41 -30.74 -17.43 37.22
C ARG A 41 -29.41 -16.84 36.74
N LEU A 42 -28.34 -17.63 36.80
CA LEU A 42 -27.01 -17.21 36.33
C LEU A 42 -27.00 -16.90 34.83
N GLU A 43 -27.71 -17.68 34.02
CA GLU A 43 -27.81 -17.45 32.57
C GLU A 43 -28.56 -16.14 32.26
N ILE A 44 -29.63 -15.84 33.01
CA ILE A 44 -30.38 -14.59 32.90
C ILE A 44 -29.51 -13.39 33.29
N GLU A 45 -28.75 -13.48 34.39
CA GLU A 45 -27.81 -12.43 34.81
C GLU A 45 -26.69 -12.22 33.78
N ARG A 46 -26.16 -13.30 33.21
CA ARG A 46 -25.15 -13.23 32.14
C ARG A 46 -25.67 -12.54 30.89
N LYS A 47 -26.94 -12.79 30.51
CA LYS A 47 -27.60 -12.11 29.39
C LYS A 47 -27.89 -10.64 29.68
N LYS A 48 -28.20 -10.28 30.93
CA LYS A 48 -28.42 -8.89 31.37
C LYS A 48 -27.11 -8.06 31.37
N ASN A 49 -25.98 -8.66 31.69
CA ASN A 49 -24.68 -8.00 31.71
C ASN A 49 -24.02 -7.83 30.32
N ARG A 50 -24.81 -7.72 29.25
CA ARG A 50 -24.26 -7.39 27.93
C ARG A 50 -23.82 -5.92 27.94
N VAL A 51 -22.53 -5.70 28.18
CA VAL A 51 -21.87 -4.39 28.07
C VAL A 51 -22.17 -3.81 26.68
N GLN A 52 -23.11 -2.86 26.61
CA GLN A 52 -23.28 -2.03 25.43
C GLN A 52 -22.10 -1.07 25.40
N LYS A 53 -21.18 -1.29 24.46
CA LYS A 53 -20.14 -0.29 24.18
C LYS A 53 -20.86 0.97 23.70
N THR A 54 -20.78 2.06 24.47
CA THR A 54 -21.24 3.37 24.04
C THR A 54 -20.47 3.74 22.79
N VAL A 55 -21.13 3.69 21.63
CA VAL A 55 -20.50 4.12 20.37
C VAL A 55 -20.41 5.63 20.42
N ASN A 56 -19.19 6.17 20.45
CA ASN A 56 -18.97 7.61 20.36
C ASN A 56 -19.56 8.11 19.03
N GLN A 57 -20.63 8.91 19.10
CA GLN A 57 -21.35 9.44 17.94
C GLN A 57 -20.68 10.68 17.32
N LEU A 58 -19.51 11.07 17.83
CA LEU A 58 -18.80 12.25 17.34
C LEU A 58 -18.13 11.98 15.99
N PRO A 59 -17.98 13.03 15.14
CA PRO A 59 -17.19 12.94 13.93
C PRO A 59 -15.78 12.43 14.24
N MET A 60 -15.43 11.33 13.60
CA MET A 60 -14.17 10.62 13.82
C MET A 60 -13.25 10.79 12.62
N ILE A 61 -12.02 11.18 12.88
CA ILE A 61 -10.92 11.18 11.90
C ILE A 61 -10.00 10.00 12.22
N ARG A 62 -9.76 9.13 11.24
CA ARG A 62 -8.81 8.02 11.36
C ARG A 62 -7.57 8.34 10.55
N ILE A 63 -6.40 8.13 11.15
CA ILE A 63 -5.12 8.39 10.53
C ILE A 63 -4.35 7.06 10.47
N HIS A 64 -3.93 6.67 9.28
CA HIS A 64 -3.12 5.48 9.04
C HIS A 64 -1.77 5.89 8.46
N HIS A 65 -0.69 5.46 9.11
CA HIS A 65 0.68 5.68 8.66
C HIS A 65 1.24 4.37 8.12
N PHE A 66 1.82 4.39 6.92
CA PHE A 66 2.48 3.22 6.35
C PHE A 66 3.66 3.64 5.48
N ALA A 67 4.66 2.76 5.38
CA ALA A 67 5.81 2.95 4.51
C ALA A 67 5.45 2.49 3.09
N VAL A 68 5.71 3.34 2.10
CA VAL A 68 5.56 3.01 0.67
C VAL A 68 6.88 3.24 -0.05
N PRO A 69 7.15 2.55 -1.17
CA PRO A 69 8.26 2.92 -2.03
C PRO A 69 8.15 4.39 -2.45
N SER A 70 9.28 5.11 -2.48
CA SER A 70 9.29 6.51 -2.91
C SER A 70 8.94 6.64 -4.40
N VAL A 71 7.69 7.03 -4.71
CA VAL A 71 7.17 7.16 -6.09
C VAL A 71 7.41 8.55 -6.69
N ALA A 72 8.37 9.33 -6.16
CA ALA A 72 8.81 10.52 -6.90
C ALA A 72 9.39 10.03 -8.24
N ASP A 73 8.65 10.27 -9.32
CA ASP A 73 8.90 9.87 -10.71
C ASP A 73 10.30 9.28 -10.93
N GLN A 74 10.43 7.95 -10.98
CA GLN A 74 11.64 7.30 -11.49
C GLN A 74 11.51 6.99 -12.99
N PRO A 75 11.97 7.89 -13.87
CA PRO A 75 12.61 7.51 -15.10
C PRO A 75 14.12 7.69 -14.89
N GLU A 76 14.86 6.65 -14.49
CA GLU A 76 16.34 6.59 -14.55
C GLU A 76 17.03 7.98 -14.59
N VAL A 77 16.88 8.76 -13.51
CA VAL A 77 17.28 10.18 -13.54
C VAL A 77 18.77 10.23 -13.28
N TYR A 78 19.54 10.47 -14.34
CA TYR A 78 20.96 10.71 -14.26
C TYR A 78 21.23 12.21 -14.04
N GLY A 79 22.05 12.53 -13.04
CA GLY A 79 22.56 13.88 -12.79
C GLY A 79 23.88 14.11 -13.52
N ALA A 80 24.20 15.36 -13.84
CA ALA A 80 25.52 15.74 -14.32
C ALA A 80 26.29 16.38 -13.16
N ALA A 81 27.36 15.73 -12.70
CA ALA A 81 28.29 16.29 -11.72
C ALA A 81 29.58 16.68 -12.44
N VAL A 82 30.18 17.82 -12.09
CA VAL A 82 31.47 18.24 -12.64
C VAL A 82 32.53 17.83 -11.63
N ASN A 83 33.47 16.98 -12.06
CA ASN A 83 34.59 16.60 -11.22
C ASN A 83 35.53 17.79 -11.05
N SER A 84 35.70 18.26 -9.81
CA SER A 84 36.50 19.46 -9.49
C SER A 84 37.97 19.37 -9.90
N GLU A 85 38.46 18.17 -10.17
CA GLU A 85 39.87 17.88 -10.43
C GLU A 85 40.17 17.73 -11.93
N SER A 86 39.22 17.20 -12.70
CA SER A 86 39.38 16.96 -14.15
C SER A 86 38.55 17.91 -15.02
N GLY A 87 37.59 18.64 -14.45
CA GLY A 87 36.66 19.51 -15.18
C GLY A 87 35.68 18.75 -16.08
N GLU A 88 35.74 17.41 -16.07
CA GLU A 88 34.90 16.54 -16.87
C GLU A 88 33.53 16.39 -16.23
N VAL A 89 32.49 16.42 -17.07
CA VAL A 89 31.09 16.27 -16.65
C VAL A 89 30.78 14.78 -16.59
N GLU A 90 30.81 14.21 -15.40
CA GLU A 90 30.46 12.81 -15.18
C GLU A 90 28.95 12.63 -15.04
N LEU A 91 28.45 11.60 -15.73
CA LEU A 91 27.07 11.20 -15.64
C LEU A 91 26.88 10.24 -14.47
N CYS A 92 26.57 10.82 -13.30
CA CYS A 92 26.27 10.02 -12.13
C CYS A 92 24.81 9.58 -12.19
N GLN A 93 24.60 8.27 -12.08
CA GLN A 93 23.30 7.76 -11.65
C GLN A 93 23.05 8.42 -10.30
N MET A 94 22.02 9.25 -10.19
CA MET A 94 21.65 9.79 -8.88
C MET A 94 21.51 8.58 -7.95
N LEU A 95 22.06 8.65 -6.74
CA LEU A 95 21.85 7.63 -5.71
C LEU A 95 20.36 7.63 -5.34
N VAL A 96 19.54 7.07 -6.21
CA VAL A 96 18.15 6.73 -5.92
C VAL A 96 18.23 5.36 -5.30
N ASP A 97 18.34 5.36 -3.98
CA ASP A 97 18.23 4.15 -3.19
C ASP A 97 16.92 3.44 -3.60
N ARG A 98 17.04 2.29 -4.25
CA ARG A 98 15.89 1.51 -4.73
C ARG A 98 15.05 0.98 -3.58
N GLU A 99 15.64 0.92 -2.39
CA GLU A 99 14.96 0.53 -1.16
C GLU A 99 14.39 1.74 -0.41
N ALA A 100 14.54 2.96 -0.95
CA ALA A 100 14.01 4.18 -0.36
C ALA A 100 12.50 4.06 -0.16
N LYS A 101 12.11 4.00 1.11
CA LYS A 101 10.73 4.05 1.56
C LYS A 101 10.43 5.48 2.01
N CYS A 102 9.26 5.99 1.66
CA CYS A 102 8.71 7.20 2.25
C CYS A 102 7.48 6.88 3.09
N SER A 103 7.21 7.69 4.11
CA SER A 103 5.98 7.59 4.87
C SER A 103 4.82 8.17 4.08
N ARG A 104 3.73 7.42 4.00
CA ARG A 104 2.46 7.90 3.46
C ARG A 104 1.42 7.90 4.57
N THR A 105 0.74 9.04 4.69
CA THR A 105 -0.36 9.21 5.64
C THR A 105 -1.68 9.17 4.87
N LEU A 106 -2.54 8.22 5.24
CA LEU A 106 -3.93 8.17 4.79
C LEU A 106 -4.81 8.73 5.90
N VAL A 107 -5.55 9.79 5.60
CA VAL A 107 -6.50 10.40 6.52
C VAL A 107 -7.91 10.11 6.03
N THR A 108 -8.71 9.43 6.86
CA THR A 108 -10.10 9.07 6.56
C THR A 108 -11.03 9.84 7.48
N PHE A 109 -12.01 10.52 6.89
CA PHE A 109 -13.05 11.24 7.61
C PHE A 109 -14.33 10.40 7.58
N THR A 110 -14.92 10.17 8.75
CA THR A 110 -16.25 9.51 8.82
C THR A 110 -17.38 10.46 8.43
N ASP A 111 -17.21 11.76 8.72
CA ASP A 111 -18.16 12.82 8.38
C ASP A 111 -17.70 13.61 7.14
N PRO A 112 -18.48 13.61 6.05
CA PRO A 112 -18.19 14.40 4.85
C PRO A 112 -18.15 15.91 5.08
N ALA A 113 -18.92 16.45 6.03
CA ALA A 113 -18.93 17.88 6.30
C ALA A 113 -17.60 18.35 6.91
N SER A 114 -17.08 17.59 7.86
CA SER A 114 -15.74 17.77 8.44
C SER A 114 -14.64 17.73 7.37
N PHE A 115 -14.72 16.81 6.41
CA PHE A 115 -13.79 16.76 5.28
C PHE A 115 -13.88 18.02 4.41
N ALA A 116 -15.10 18.46 4.08
CA ALA A 116 -15.31 19.65 3.25
C ALA A 116 -14.80 20.94 3.90
N ALA A 117 -14.98 21.06 5.22
CA ALA A 117 -14.45 22.19 5.99
C ALA A 117 -12.92 22.19 6.03
N ALA A 118 -12.28 21.03 6.23
CA ALA A 118 -10.82 20.90 6.31
C ALA A 118 -10.14 21.01 4.92
N PHE A 119 -10.80 20.57 3.85
CA PHE A 119 -10.27 20.57 2.49
C PHE A 119 -11.22 21.24 1.47
N PRO A 120 -11.45 22.57 1.57
CA PRO A 120 -12.40 23.27 0.70
C PRO A 120 -12.06 23.17 -0.80
N SER A 121 -10.76 23.16 -1.15
CA SER A 121 -10.28 23.10 -2.53
C SER A 121 -10.56 21.76 -3.21
N ALA A 122 -10.52 20.65 -2.45
CA ALA A 122 -10.83 19.31 -2.96
C ALA A 122 -12.32 19.17 -3.33
N VAL A 123 -13.19 19.75 -2.50
CA VAL A 123 -14.64 19.76 -2.75
C VAL A 123 -15.01 20.70 -3.90
N ALA A 124 -14.36 21.86 -4.00
CA ALA A 124 -14.56 22.78 -5.12
C ALA A 124 -14.19 22.13 -6.48
N ALA A 125 -13.07 21.38 -6.53
CA ALA A 125 -12.66 20.65 -7.71
C ALA A 125 -13.65 19.52 -8.09
N SER A 126 -14.28 18.88 -7.10
CA SER A 126 -15.31 17.85 -7.33
C SER A 126 -16.65 18.44 -7.79
N ARG A 127 -17.08 19.60 -7.26
CA ARG A 127 -18.32 20.28 -7.68
C ARG A 127 -18.24 20.80 -9.13
N GLN A 128 -17.06 21.27 -9.56
CA GLN A 128 -16.85 21.63 -10.97
C GLN A 128 -17.07 20.45 -11.93
N GLN A 129 -16.77 19.21 -11.52
CA GLN A 129 -17.03 18.01 -12.32
C GLN A 129 -18.52 17.64 -12.42
N GLN A 130 -19.38 18.14 -11.52
CA GLN A 130 -20.82 17.82 -11.52
C GLN A 130 -21.66 18.84 -12.32
N MET A 131 -21.25 20.11 -12.38
CA MET A 131 -21.98 21.16 -13.11
C MET A 131 -21.68 21.19 -14.62
N THR A 132 -20.46 20.83 -15.00
CA THR A 132 -20.13 20.56 -16.41
C THR A 132 -19.99 19.05 -16.52
N GLY A 133 -20.92 18.35 -17.18
CA GLY A 133 -20.94 16.87 -17.33
C GLY A 133 -19.69 16.23 -17.97
N SER A 134 -18.60 16.98 -18.10
CA SER A 134 -17.27 16.51 -18.37
C SER A 134 -16.66 15.86 -17.13
N LYS A 135 -16.57 14.53 -17.11
CA LYS A 135 -15.61 13.76 -16.31
C LYS A 135 -14.18 14.18 -16.71
N GLN A 136 -13.74 15.39 -16.37
CA GLN A 136 -12.35 15.78 -16.56
C GLN A 136 -11.63 15.42 -15.27
N PRO A 137 -10.89 14.29 -15.21
CA PRO A 137 -9.98 14.04 -14.10
C PRO A 137 -9.11 15.29 -13.98
N GLY A 138 -9.01 15.85 -12.77
CA GLY A 138 -8.27 17.08 -12.50
C GLY A 138 -6.99 17.05 -13.31
N ARG A 139 -6.87 17.99 -14.27
CA ARG A 139 -5.96 17.90 -15.42
C ARG A 139 -4.66 17.26 -14.96
N PRO A 140 -4.32 16.03 -15.41
CA PRO A 140 -3.14 15.35 -14.91
C PRO A 140 -1.99 16.32 -15.01
N ARG A 141 -1.32 16.59 -13.88
CA ARG A 141 -0.15 17.49 -13.84
C ARG A 141 0.69 17.10 -15.05
N LYS A 142 0.85 18.01 -16.01
CA LYS A 142 1.56 17.72 -17.27
C LYS A 142 2.90 17.14 -16.83
N ARG A 143 3.12 15.84 -17.08
CA ARG A 143 4.36 15.19 -16.66
C ARG A 143 5.48 15.96 -17.32
N THR A 144 6.25 16.66 -16.52
CA THR A 144 7.38 17.45 -16.97
C THR A 144 8.30 16.52 -17.76
N ARG A 145 8.50 16.82 -19.04
CA ARG A 145 9.35 15.99 -19.91
C ARG A 145 10.76 16.54 -19.84
N TYR A 146 11.73 15.64 -19.70
CA TYR A 146 13.15 15.98 -19.74
C TYR A 146 13.72 15.58 -21.09
N CYS A 147 14.67 16.38 -21.58
CA CYS A 147 15.43 16.08 -22.78
C CYS A 147 16.40 14.92 -22.49
N PRO A 148 16.37 13.81 -23.25
CA PRO A 148 17.25 12.67 -23.00
C PRO A 148 18.73 12.97 -23.30
N LEU A 149 19.01 14.00 -24.09
CA LEU A 149 20.37 14.40 -24.48
C LEU A 149 21.03 15.30 -23.45
N THR A 150 20.28 16.28 -22.92
CA THR A 150 20.83 17.33 -22.04
C THR A 150 20.38 17.20 -20.59
N GLY A 151 19.40 16.35 -20.28
CA GLY A 151 18.79 16.24 -18.95
C GLY A 151 17.97 17.45 -18.52
N ARG A 152 17.90 18.51 -19.34
CA ARG A 152 17.14 19.74 -19.05
C ARG A 152 15.66 19.56 -19.35
N LEU A 153 14.83 20.44 -18.80
CA LEU A 153 13.40 20.52 -19.12
C LEU A 153 13.19 20.69 -20.64
N ALA A 154 12.42 19.80 -21.24
CA ALA A 154 12.11 19.85 -22.64
C ALA A 154 11.08 20.93 -22.94
N ARG A 155 11.42 21.79 -23.91
CA ARG A 155 10.54 22.87 -24.39
C ARG A 155 9.75 22.43 -25.62
N TYR A 156 10.25 21.44 -26.36
CA TYR A 156 9.72 21.02 -27.65
C TYR A 156 9.70 19.49 -27.76
N VAL A 157 8.98 18.98 -28.77
CA VAL A 157 8.92 17.55 -29.12
C VAL A 157 9.15 17.41 -30.62
N ASP A 158 10.07 16.52 -31.01
CA ASP A 158 10.31 16.25 -32.43
C ASP A 158 9.15 15.45 -33.05
N PRO A 159 8.51 15.91 -34.14
CA PRO A 159 7.38 15.20 -34.77
C PRO A 159 7.74 13.81 -35.30
N LEU A 160 9.00 13.58 -35.70
CA LEU A 160 9.40 12.29 -36.30
C LEU A 160 9.70 11.25 -35.22
N THR A 161 10.57 11.56 -34.26
CA THR A 161 10.95 10.61 -33.20
C THR A 161 10.02 10.64 -31.98
N ARG A 162 9.12 11.63 -31.89
CA ARG A 162 8.33 11.93 -30.68
C ARG A 162 9.18 12.14 -29.43
N THR A 163 10.45 12.49 -29.62
CA THR A 163 11.41 12.68 -28.51
C THR A 163 11.37 14.12 -28.02
N PRO A 164 11.20 14.36 -26.71
CA PRO A 164 11.24 15.69 -26.12
C PRO A 164 12.68 16.25 -26.10
N TYR A 165 12.87 17.53 -26.44
CA TYR A 165 14.19 18.18 -26.42
C TYR A 165 14.14 19.60 -25.84
N ALA A 166 15.28 20.07 -25.32
CA ALA A 166 15.36 21.32 -24.58
C ALA A 166 15.65 22.55 -25.47
N ASP A 167 16.61 22.44 -26.37
CA ASP A 167 17.16 23.53 -27.18
C ASP A 167 17.54 23.07 -28.61
N LEU A 168 17.99 24.02 -29.44
CA LEU A 168 18.35 23.73 -30.84
C LEU A 168 19.56 22.78 -30.94
N ALA A 169 20.53 22.88 -30.03
CA ALA A 169 21.69 21.98 -29.98
C ALA A 169 21.24 20.53 -29.74
N ALA A 170 20.33 20.30 -28.79
CA ALA A 170 19.72 18.99 -28.56
C ALA A 170 18.94 18.50 -29.78
N PHE A 171 18.26 19.38 -30.52
CA PHE A 171 17.57 18.98 -31.75
C PHE A 171 18.54 18.50 -32.86
N ARG A 172 19.66 19.23 -33.08
CA ARG A 172 20.69 18.83 -34.04
C ARG A 172 21.29 17.47 -33.67
N ALA A 173 21.62 17.29 -32.39
CA ALA A 173 22.06 16.03 -31.83
C ALA A 173 21.06 14.89 -32.09
N LEU A 174 19.80 15.10 -31.72
CA LEU A 174 18.73 14.12 -31.89
C LEU A 174 18.60 13.67 -33.36
N ARG A 175 18.66 14.61 -34.31
CA ARG A 175 18.56 14.31 -35.74
C ARG A 175 19.78 13.58 -36.28
N TYR A 176 20.96 13.93 -35.80
CA TYR A 176 22.20 13.23 -36.16
C TYR A 176 22.16 11.77 -35.69
N LEU A 177 21.84 11.54 -34.41
CA LEU A 177 21.73 10.19 -33.85
C LEU A 177 20.63 9.37 -34.53
N TYR A 178 19.51 10.00 -34.89
CA TYR A 178 18.45 9.33 -35.62
C TYR A 178 18.89 8.86 -37.02
N ARG A 179 19.67 9.66 -37.75
CA ARG A 179 20.25 9.23 -39.04
C ARG A 179 21.19 8.04 -38.84
N LEU A 180 22.09 8.14 -37.86
CA LEU A 180 23.04 7.08 -37.57
C LEU A 180 22.35 5.77 -37.15
N HIS A 181 21.24 5.85 -36.39
CA HIS A 181 20.40 4.70 -36.06
C HIS A 181 19.86 4.00 -37.31
N LEU A 182 19.39 4.76 -38.29
CA LEU A 182 18.88 4.22 -39.55
C LEU A 182 19.98 3.60 -40.42
N GLU A 183 21.17 4.21 -40.43
CA GLU A 183 22.31 3.73 -41.24
C GLU A 183 22.96 2.47 -40.67
N THR A 184 23.15 2.43 -39.35
CA THR A 184 23.92 1.37 -38.68
C THR A 184 23.05 0.29 -38.04
N GLY A 185 21.74 0.53 -37.88
CA GLY A 185 20.83 -0.36 -37.15
C GLY A 185 21.12 -0.45 -35.65
N THR A 186 22.07 0.33 -35.12
CA THR A 186 22.38 0.36 -33.69
C THR A 186 21.21 0.93 -32.90
N PRO A 187 20.79 0.33 -31.77
CA PRO A 187 19.62 0.80 -31.05
C PRO A 187 19.85 2.23 -30.51
N ALA A 188 18.81 3.07 -30.58
CA ALA A 188 18.91 4.48 -30.22
C ALA A 188 19.43 4.74 -28.79
N ILE A 189 19.18 3.81 -27.86
CA ILE A 189 19.65 3.88 -26.47
C ILE A 189 21.19 3.85 -26.40
N ASP A 190 21.84 3.03 -27.23
CA ASP A 190 23.29 2.89 -27.23
C ASP A 190 23.98 4.12 -27.81
N LEU A 191 23.42 4.67 -28.90
CA LEU A 191 23.88 5.93 -29.49
C LEU A 191 23.73 7.12 -28.52
N LEU A 192 22.62 7.16 -27.77
CA LEU A 192 22.43 8.15 -26.72
C LEU A 192 23.46 8.00 -25.60
N ARG A 193 23.80 6.76 -25.22
CA ARG A 193 24.83 6.49 -24.21
C ARG A 193 26.20 6.99 -24.68
N GLN A 194 26.59 6.63 -25.91
CA GLN A 194 27.87 7.05 -26.51
C GLN A 194 27.98 8.57 -26.68
N TYR A 195 26.88 9.23 -27.04
CA TYR A 195 26.84 10.69 -27.15
C TYR A 195 27.04 11.36 -25.79
N ARG A 196 26.41 10.83 -24.73
CA ARG A 196 26.51 11.37 -23.36
C ARG A 196 27.88 11.13 -22.72
N THR A 197 28.54 10.02 -23.06
CA THR A 197 29.92 9.74 -22.61
C THR A 197 30.98 10.47 -23.43
N GLY A 198 30.57 11.27 -24.43
CA GLY A 198 31.49 12.03 -25.29
C GLY A 198 32.26 11.19 -26.31
N GLN A 199 32.01 9.87 -26.36
CA GLN A 199 32.60 8.95 -27.35
C GLN A 199 32.14 9.28 -28.77
N LEU A 200 30.91 9.76 -28.89
CA LEU A 200 30.32 10.17 -30.15
C LEU A 200 30.10 11.69 -30.15
N ARG A 201 30.83 12.39 -31.02
CA ARG A 201 30.70 13.84 -31.20
C ARG A 201 29.88 14.13 -32.45
N ILE A 202 29.07 15.17 -32.37
CA ILE A 202 28.35 15.67 -33.55
C ILE A 202 29.34 16.52 -34.33
N PRO A 203 29.52 16.27 -35.63
CA PRO A 203 30.31 17.16 -36.47
C PRO A 203 29.69 18.55 -36.43
N GLU A 204 30.50 19.57 -36.11
CA GLU A 204 30.05 20.95 -36.27
C GLU A 204 29.77 21.20 -37.76
N ALA A 205 28.56 21.69 -38.04
CA ALA A 205 28.10 22.03 -39.37
C ALA A 205 28.43 23.49 -39.68
#